data_AF-A0A0Q4L032-F1
#
_entry.id   AF-A0A0Q4L032-F1
#
_cell.length_a   1.000
_cell.length_b   1.000
_cell.length_c   1.000
_cell.angle_alpha   90.00
_cell.angle_beta   90.00
_cell.angle_gamma   90.00
#
_symmetry.space_group_name_H-M   'P 1'
#
loop_
_entity.id
_entity.type
_entity.pdbx_description
1 polymer ?
#
loop_
_entity_poly.entity_id
_entity_poly.type
_entity_poly.pdbx_seq_one_letter_code
_entity_poly.pdbx_strand_id
1 'polypeptide(L)'
;MTTATQNIIKKLETLPEGMVNEVEDFIDFLKAKHAKNFFKPSEENNNVVEEPKSLYGAAKGTILYISDDFNKPLDEFKDYM
;
A
#
# COMPACT_ATOMS: atom_id res chain seq x y z
N MET A 1 28.66 -8.84 -18.14
CA MET A 1 28.34 -7.84 -17.09
C MET A 1 28.53 -6.46 -17.66
N THR A 2 27.65 -5.52 -17.31
CA THR A 2 27.81 -4.11 -17.71
C THR A 2 28.81 -3.42 -16.78
N THR A 3 29.44 -2.34 -17.23
CA THR A 3 30.31 -1.50 -16.37
C THR A 3 29.56 -0.99 -15.13
N ALA A 4 28.26 -0.74 -15.26
CA ALA A 4 27.39 -0.37 -14.14
C ALA A 4 27.28 -1.48 -13.07
N THR A 5 27.18 -2.75 -13.47
CA THR A 5 27.09 -3.88 -12.51
C THR A 5 28.40 -4.08 -11.74
N GLN A 6 29.55 -3.89 -12.39
CA GLN A 6 30.86 -3.97 -11.73
C GLN A 6 31.05 -2.88 -10.67
N ASN A 7 30.55 -1.67 -10.92
CA ASN A 7 30.63 -0.57 -9.94
C ASN A 7 29.71 -0.78 -8.73
N ILE A 8 28.59 -1.50 -8.90
CA ILE A 8 27.67 -1.83 -7.80
C ILE A 8 28.29 -2.87 -6.87
N ILE A 9 28.91 -3.91 -7.43
CA ILE A 9 29.59 -4.97 -6.65
C ILE A 9 30.70 -4.36 -5.78
N LYS A 10 31.54 -3.49 -6.36
CA LYS A 10 32.59 -2.80 -5.59
C LYS A 10 32.05 -1.93 -4.44
N LYS A 11 30.86 -1.34 -4.60
CA LYS A 11 30.22 -0.55 -3.54
C LYS A 11 29.63 -1.43 -2.44
N LEU A 12 29.09 -2.59 -2.80
CA LEU A 12 28.58 -3.59 -1.85
C LEU A 12 29.71 -4.16 -0.97
N GLU A 13 30.89 -4.39 -1.53
CA GLU A 13 32.06 -4.88 -0.79
C GLU A 13 32.57 -3.90 0.28
N THR A 14 32.29 -2.61 0.13
CA THR A 14 32.72 -1.56 1.07
C THR A 14 31.70 -1.28 2.18
N LEU A 15 30.51 -1.89 2.12
CA LEU A 15 29.43 -1.62 3.06
C LEU A 15 29.52 -2.52 4.31
N PRO A 16 29.14 -2.00 5.50
CA PRO A 16 28.98 -2.82 6.70
C PRO A 16 27.86 -3.84 6.53
N GLU A 17 28.02 -5.02 7.13
CA GLU A 17 27.10 -6.17 7.00
C GLU A 17 25.63 -5.83 7.33
N GLY A 18 25.39 -4.94 8.30
CA GLY A 18 24.04 -4.50 8.65
C GLY A 18 23.33 -3.67 7.57
N MET A 19 24.07 -2.94 6.72
CA MET A 19 23.49 -2.15 5.63
C MET A 19 23.25 -2.96 4.36
N VAL A 20 23.82 -4.17 4.26
CA VAL A 20 23.59 -5.07 3.12
C VAL A 20 22.11 -5.49 3.05
N ASN A 21 21.50 -5.74 4.21
CA ASN A 21 20.07 -6.08 4.32
C ASN A 21 19.17 -4.97 3.75
N GLU A 22 19.46 -3.71 4.05
CA GLU A 22 18.69 -2.57 3.51
C GLU A 22 18.83 -2.47 1.97
N VAL A 23 19.99 -2.84 1.44
CA VAL A 23 20.20 -2.86 -0.02
C VAL A 23 19.44 -4.01 -0.67
N GLU A 24 19.39 -5.19 -0.03
CA GLU A 24 18.55 -6.31 -0.49
C GLU A 24 17.07 -5.91 -0.54
N ASP A 25 16.56 -5.32 0.54
CA ASP A 25 15.18 -4.83 0.62
C ASP A 25 14.89 -3.80 -0.47
N PHE A 26 15.84 -2.89 -0.75
CA PHE A 26 15.67 -1.89 -1.80
C PHE A 26 15.68 -2.51 -3.21
N ILE A 27 16.50 -3.54 -3.44
CA ILE A 27 16.51 -4.28 -4.70
C ILE A 27 15.15 -4.96 -4.90
N ASP A 28 14.60 -5.59 -3.86
CA ASP A 28 13.31 -6.25 -3.94
C ASP A 28 12.15 -5.26 -4.10
N PHE A 29 12.24 -4.10 -3.46
CA PHE A 29 11.33 -2.97 -3.71
C PHE A 29 11.37 -2.52 -5.18
N LEU A 30 12.57 -2.37 -5.77
CA LEU A 30 12.70 -1.98 -7.18
C LEU A 30 12.13 -3.05 -8.13
N LYS A 31 12.36 -4.34 -7.84
CA LYS A 31 11.75 -5.44 -8.61
C LYS A 31 10.22 -5.40 -8.51
N ALA A 32 9.67 -5.24 -7.32
CA ALA A 32 8.23 -5.17 -7.10
C ALA A 32 7.60 -3.94 -7.79
N LYS A 33 8.26 -2.78 -7.73
CA LYS A 33 7.84 -1.55 -8.42
C LYS A 33 7.82 -1.73 -9.94
N HIS A 34 8.86 -2.35 -10.50
CA HIS A 34 8.92 -2.59 -11.94
C HIS A 34 7.93 -3.68 -12.39
N ALA A 35 7.72 -4.71 -11.58
CA ALA A 35 6.70 -5.74 -11.82
C ALA A 35 5.28 -5.15 -11.81
N LYS A 36 4.98 -4.23 -10.87
CA LYS A 36 3.69 -3.52 -10.85
C LYS A 36 3.44 -2.65 -12.08
N ASN A 37 4.49 -2.03 -12.64
CA ASN A 37 4.37 -1.24 -13.87
C ASN A 37 4.26 -2.10 -15.15
N PHE A 38 4.47 -3.42 -15.05
CA PHE A 38 4.22 -4.37 -16.14
C PHE A 38 2.84 -5.01 -16.12
N PHE A 39 2.00 -4.71 -15.13
CA PHE A 39 0.56 -4.95 -15.24
C PHE A 39 -0.06 -3.96 -16.23
N LYS A 40 0.30 -4.13 -17.52
CA LYS A 40 -0.74 -4.09 -18.54
C LYS A 40 -1.73 -5.19 -18.14
N PRO A 41 -3.05 -4.93 -18.16
CA PRO A 41 -4.02 -5.99 -17.96
C PRO A 41 -3.93 -6.94 -19.15
N SER A 42 -3.01 -7.90 -19.11
CA SER A 42 -3.15 -9.12 -19.87
C SER A 42 -4.15 -9.97 -19.11
N GLU A 43 -5.40 -9.89 -19.58
CA GLU A 43 -6.31 -11.03 -19.70
C GLU A 43 -5.52 -12.34 -19.62
N GLU A 44 -5.44 -12.97 -18.44
CA GLU A 44 -4.97 -14.34 -18.16
C GLU A 44 -4.35 -14.38 -16.76
N ASN A 45 -5.21 -14.45 -15.73
CA ASN A 45 -4.96 -15.19 -14.49
C ASN A 45 -6.27 -15.20 -13.69
N ASN A 46 -7.07 -16.23 -13.94
CA ASN A 46 -8.41 -16.49 -13.37
C ASN A 46 -8.37 -16.83 -11.87
N ASN A 47 -7.81 -15.97 -11.01
CA ASN A 47 -7.96 -16.03 -9.54
C ASN A 47 -7.41 -14.76 -8.87
N VAL A 48 -7.71 -13.57 -9.42
CA VAL A 48 -7.56 -12.33 -8.67
C VAL A 48 -8.88 -12.12 -7.94
N VAL A 49 -8.86 -12.24 -6.61
CA VAL A 49 -9.95 -11.73 -5.77
C VAL A 49 -9.96 -10.22 -6.02
N GLU A 50 -10.85 -9.75 -6.90
CA GLU A 50 -11.05 -8.32 -7.09
C GLU A 50 -11.42 -7.73 -5.73
N GLU A 51 -10.60 -6.80 -5.23
CA GLU A 51 -11.01 -5.99 -4.08
C GLU A 51 -12.35 -5.34 -4.45
N PRO A 52 -13.38 -5.44 -3.60
CA PRO A 52 -14.69 -4.92 -3.94
C PRO A 52 -14.54 -3.42 -4.21
N LYS A 53 -14.76 -3.04 -5.48
CA LYS A 53 -14.77 -1.64 -5.90
C LYS A 53 -15.81 -0.94 -5.05
N SER A 54 -15.36 -0.16 -4.06
CA SER A 54 -16.24 0.63 -3.21
C SER A 54 -16.88 1.70 -4.10
N LEU A 55 -18.08 1.44 -4.57
CA LEU A 55 -18.84 2.36 -5.38
C LEU A 55 -19.26 3.55 -4.52
N TYR A 56 -19.18 4.76 -5.09
CA TYR A 56 -19.67 5.96 -4.41
C TYR A 56 -21.15 5.76 -4.04
N GLY A 57 -21.47 5.94 -2.75
CA GLY A 57 -22.83 5.76 -2.24
C GLY A 57 -23.25 4.31 -2.04
N ALA A 58 -22.34 3.33 -2.03
CA ALA A 58 -22.67 1.91 -1.79
C ALA A 58 -23.45 1.64 -0.48
N ALA A 59 -23.26 2.50 0.54
CA ALA A 59 -23.96 2.42 1.82
C ALA A 59 -25.21 3.33 1.90
N LYS A 60 -25.64 3.96 0.80
CA LYS A 60 -26.80 4.85 0.81
C LYS A 60 -28.06 4.05 1.15
N GLY A 61 -28.71 4.39 2.26
CA GLY A 61 -29.96 3.74 2.70
C GLY A 61 -29.77 2.42 3.45
N THR A 62 -28.53 2.03 3.81
CA THR A 62 -28.29 0.86 4.67
C THR A 62 -28.53 1.16 6.15
N ILE A 63 -28.47 2.44 6.53
CA ILE A 63 -28.76 2.90 7.88
C ILE A 63 -30.29 3.03 8.00
N LEU A 64 -30.93 2.04 8.61
CA LEU A 64 -32.39 1.97 8.77
C LEU A 64 -32.90 2.65 10.05
N TYR A 65 -32.02 2.86 11.03
CA TYR A 65 -32.36 3.43 12.32
C TYR A 65 -31.23 4.33 12.81
N ILE A 66 -31.60 5.51 13.30
CA ILE A 66 -30.73 6.47 13.97
C ILE A 66 -31.44 6.81 15.28
N SER A 67 -30.70 6.83 16.39
CA SER A 67 -31.26 7.19 17.70
C SER A 67 -31.69 8.66 17.73
N ASP A 68 -32.75 8.98 18.47
CA ASP A 68 -33.30 10.34 18.57
C ASP A 68 -32.30 11.35 19.16
N ASP A 69 -31.31 10.86 19.91
CA ASP A 69 -30.26 11.65 20.54
C ASP A 69 -28.97 11.76 19.71
N PHE A 70 -28.95 11.31 18.45
CA PHE A 70 -27.74 11.33 17.60
C PHE A 70 -27.08 12.72 17.48
N ASN A 71 -27.90 13.79 17.47
CA ASN A 71 -27.42 15.16 17.36
C ASN A 71 -27.04 15.78 18.73
N LYS A 72 -27.26 15.07 19.83
CA LYS A 72 -26.94 15.58 21.16
C LYS A 72 -25.43 15.61 21.35
N PRO A 73 -24.86 16.65 21.98
CA PRO A 73 -23.46 16.65 22.36
C PRO A 73 -23.14 15.46 23.25
N LEU A 74 -22.04 14.77 22.94
CA LEU A 74 -21.44 13.77 23.82
C LEU A 74 -21.06 14.45 25.14
N ASP A 75 -21.35 13.78 26.26
CA ASP A 75 -21.16 14.37 27.58
C ASP A 75 -19.68 14.73 27.83
N GLU A 76 -18.75 13.96 27.27
CA GLU A 76 -17.29 14.18 27.33
C GLU A 76 -16.80 15.38 26.50
N PHE A 77 -17.62 15.88 25.57
CA PHE A 77 -17.27 16.98 24.68
C PHE A 77 -18.04 18.27 24.97
N LYS A 78 -18.87 18.30 26.02
CA LYS A 78 -19.62 19.50 26.43
C LYS A 78 -18.72 20.69 26.73
N ASP A 79 -17.53 20.45 27.27
CA ASP A 79 -16.59 21.51 27.63
C ASP A 79 -15.88 22.13 26.40
N TYR A 80 -16.07 21.56 25.21
CA TYR A 80 -15.42 21.96 23.96
C TYR A 80 -16.38 22.53 22.89
N MET A 81 -17.68 22.60 23.18
CA MET A 81 -18.75 23.13 22.32
C MET A 81 -19.34 24.41 22.93
#